data_AF-A0A1B8UX95-F1
#
_entry.id   AF-A0A1B8UX95-F1
#
_cell.length_a   1.000
_cell.length_b   1.000
_cell.length_c   1.000
_cell.angle_alpha   90.00
_cell.angle_beta   90.00
_cell.angle_gamma   90.00
#
_symmetry.space_group_name_H-M   'P 1'
#
loop_
_entity.id
_entity.type
_entity.pdbx_description
1 polymer ?
#
loop_
_entity_poly.entity_id
_entity_poly.type
_entity_poly.pdbx_seq_one_letter_code
_entity_poly.pdbx_strand_id
1 'polypeptide(L)' 'MTFLAVLIIIAGAVSFFFPEFGWEMKHGWAVDGDSGPSDDYIMLTKIGGAIIMVVGLGILIYRMIA' A
#
# COMPACT_ATOMS: atom_id res chain seq x y z
N MET A 1 -14.09 -11.56 8.33
CA MET A 1 -12.73 -11.19 8.78
C MET A 1 -11.67 -11.62 7.77
N THR A 2 -11.68 -12.87 7.27
CA THR A 2 -10.72 -13.35 6.24
C THR A 2 -10.73 -12.52 4.96
N PHE A 3 -11.91 -12.18 4.43
CA PHE A 3 -12.04 -11.31 3.25
C PHE A 3 -11.34 -9.96 3.43
N LEU A 4 -11.52 -9.33 4.60
CA LEU A 4 -10.88 -8.05 4.93
C LEU A 4 -9.35 -8.19 5.01
N ALA A 5 -8.83 -9.28 5.60
CA ALA A 5 -7.39 -9.53 5.67
C ALA A 5 -6.76 -9.66 4.28
N VAL A 6 -7.45 -10.33 3.35
CA VAL A 6 -6.99 -10.44 1.95
C VAL A 6 -6.97 -9.07 1.28
N LEU A 7 -7.99 -8.23 1.47
CA LEU A 7 -8.00 -6.87 0.93
C LEU A 7 -6.85 -6.02 1.48
N ILE A 8 -6.55 -6.13 2.78
CA ILE A 8 -5.43 -5.42 3.42
C ILE A 8 -4.08 -5.86 2.82
N ILE A 9 -3.88 -7.16 2.63
CA ILE A 9 -2.65 -7.69 2.00
C ILE A 9 -2.51 -7.15 0.57
N ILE A 10 -3.58 -7.18 -0.22
CA ILE A 10 -3.57 -6.66 -1.60
C ILE A 10 -3.27 -5.16 -1.61
N ALA A 11 -3.90 -4.37 -0.74
CA ALA A 11 -3.65 -2.94 -0.64
C ALA A 11 -2.20 -2.62 -0.26
N GLY A 12 -1.63 -3.38 0.68
CA GLY A 12 -0.22 -3.28 1.06
C GLY A 12 0.72 -3.66 -0.09
N ALA A 13 0.39 -4.71 -0.85
CA ALA A 13 1.17 -5.15 -2.01
C ALA A 13 1.14 -4.11 -3.13
N VAL A 14 -0.03 -3.53 -3.44
CA VAL A 14 -0.15 -2.44 -4.42
C VAL A 14 0.69 -1.24 -3.99
N SER A 15 0.62 -0.84 -2.72
CA SER A 15 1.43 0.27 -2.19
C SER A 15 2.94 0.00 -2.27
N PHE A 16 3.37 -1.25 -2.14
CA PHE A 16 4.79 -1.62 -2.18
C PHE A 16 5.34 -1.75 -3.60
N PHE A 17 4.60 -2.41 -4.50
CA PHE A 17 5.05 -2.66 -5.88
C PHE A 17 4.73 -1.51 -6.83
N PHE A 18 3.65 -0.76 -6.57
CA PHE A 18 3.18 0.36 -7.38
C PHE A 18 3.00 1.63 -6.51
N PRO A 19 4.06 2.12 -5.86
CA PRO A 19 3.98 3.27 -4.94
C PRO A 19 3.54 4.57 -5.63
N GLU A 20 3.82 4.70 -6.92
CA GLU A 20 3.46 5.86 -7.75
C GLU A 20 1.94 5.94 -7.96
N PHE A 21 1.25 4.80 -8.04
CA PHE A 21 -0.21 4.73 -8.22
C PHE A 21 -0.96 5.47 -7.09
N GLY A 22 -0.49 5.32 -5.86
CA GLY A 22 -1.07 6.03 -4.70
C GLY A 22 -0.85 7.54 -4.76
N TRP A 23 0.24 7.97 -5.39
CA TRP A 23 0.52 9.39 -5.59
C TRP A 23 -0.34 9.97 -6.70
N GLU A 24 -0.42 9.31 -7.86
CA GLU A 24 -1.21 9.72 -9.02
C GLU A 24 -2.69 9.89 -8.66
N MET A 25 -3.27 8.93 -7.92
CA MET A 25 -4.66 9.03 -7.48
C MET A 25 -4.94 10.24 -6.57
N LYS A 26 -3.95 10.65 -5.76
CA LYS A 26 -4.12 11.70 -4.75
C LYS A 26 -3.75 13.09 -5.24
N HIS A 27 -2.68 13.18 -6.02
CA HIS A 27 -2.06 14.43 -6.42
C HIS A 27 -1.99 14.58 -7.93
N GLY A 28 -1.99 13.50 -8.71
CA GLY A 28 -1.84 13.55 -10.17
C GLY A 28 -2.92 14.36 -10.90
N TRP A 29 -4.09 14.58 -10.28
CA TRP A 29 -5.14 15.47 -10.82
C TRP A 29 -4.90 16.97 -10.55
N ALA A 30 -4.03 17.30 -9.60
CA ALA A 30 -3.81 18.65 -9.09
C ALA A 30 -2.45 19.27 -9.52
N VAL A 31 -1.60 18.51 -10.21
CA VAL A 31 -0.30 18.99 -10.69
C VAL A 31 -0.29 18.99 -12.21
N ASP A 32 0.13 20.11 -12.80
CA ASP A 32 0.35 20.23 -14.25
C ASP A 32 1.78 19.74 -14.60
N GLY A 33 1.90 18.87 -15.60
CA GLY A 33 3.18 18.43 -16.17
C GLY A 33 3.85 17.24 -15.48
N ASP A 34 5.17 17.11 -15.65
CA ASP A 34 6.02 15.94 -15.29
C ASP A 34 6.41 15.91 -13.80
N SER A 35 5.61 16.52 -12.94
CA SER A 35 5.87 16.58 -11.50
C SER A 35 5.49 15.24 -10.88
N GLY A 36 6.46 14.36 -10.65
CA GLY A 36 6.24 13.03 -10.06
C GLY A 36 6.33 13.00 -8.53
N PRO A 37 6.03 11.83 -7.91
CA PRO A 37 6.32 11.61 -6.49
C PRO A 37 7.81 11.79 -6.18
N SER A 38 8.12 12.38 -5.03
CA SER A 38 9.50 12.45 -4.54
C SER A 38 10.01 11.07 -4.12
N ASP A 39 11.34 10.89 -4.13
CA ASP A 39 11.98 9.65 -3.65
C ASP A 39 11.57 9.31 -2.22
N ASP A 40 11.43 10.32 -1.35
CA ASP A 40 10.95 10.17 0.02
C ASP A 40 9.50 9.65 0.05
N TYR A 41 8.63 10.14 -0.83
CA TYR A 41 7.25 9.67 -0.94
C TYR A 41 7.22 8.20 -1.37
N ILE A 42 8.02 7.82 -2.38
CA ILE A 42 8.13 6.45 -2.85
C ILE A 42 8.63 5.54 -1.71
N MET A 43 9.68 5.96 -1.00
CA MET A 43 10.25 5.20 0.12
C MET A 43 9.25 5.02 1.26
N LEU A 44 8.57 6.09 1.69
CA LEU A 44 7.55 6.03 2.73
C LEU A 44 6.36 5.17 2.33
N THR A 45 5.93 5.25 1.07
CA THR A 45 4.81 4.46 0.55
C THR A 45 5.15 2.98 0.51
N LYS A 46 6.39 2.62 0.13
CA LYS A 46 6.89 1.24 0.22
C LYS A 46 6.94 0.74 1.67
N ILE A 47 7.48 1.53 2.60
CA ILE A 47 7.54 1.14 4.03
C ILE A 47 6.12 0.95 4.58
N GLY A 48 5.22 1.89 4.30
CA GLY A 48 3.81 1.78 4.70
C GLY A 48 3.13 0.54 4.11
N GLY A 49 3.33 0.26 2.82
CA GLY A 49 2.85 -0.94 2.14
C GLY A 49 3.36 -2.23 2.79
N ALA A 50 4.65 -2.29 3.13
CA ALA A 50 5.24 -3.43 3.83
C ALA A 50 4.62 -3.67 5.21
N ILE A 51 4.43 -2.61 6.00
CA ILE A 51 3.78 -2.70 7.32
C ILE A 51 2.35 -3.22 7.18
N ILE A 52 1.58 -2.67 6.24
CA ILE A 52 0.19 -3.08 5.97
C ILE A 52 0.13 -4.56 5.56
N MET A 53 1.04 -5.02 4.69
CA MET A 53 1.12 -6.44 4.32
C MET A 53 1.41 -7.33 5.53
N VAL A 54 2.37 -6.96 6.39
CA VAL A 54 2.72 -7.74 7.59
C VAL A 54 1.52 -7.85 8.54
N VAL A 55 0.80 -6.74 8.75
CA VAL A 55 -0.43 -6.73 9.58
C VAL A 55 -1.51 -7.63 8.98
N GLY A 56 -1.76 -7.51 7.67
CA GLY A 56 -2.75 -8.33 6.98
C GLY A 56 -2.43 -9.83 7.05
N LEU A 57 -1.16 -10.21 6.87
CA LEU A 57 -0.69 -11.58 7.03
C LEU A 57 -0.85 -12.07 8.48
N GLY A 58 -0.52 -11.23 9.47
CA GLY A 58 -0.72 -11.55 10.89
C GLY A 58 -2.17 -11.85 11.22
N ILE A 59 -3.11 -11.02 10.73
CA ILE A 59 -4.55 -11.24 10.90
C ILE A 59 -5.00 -12.55 10.23
N LEU A 60 -4.51 -12.83 9.02
CA LEU A 60 -4.87 -14.03 8.27
C LEU A 60 -4.35 -15.30 8.97
N ILE A 61 -3.09 -15.30 9.41
CA ILE A 61 -2.47 -16.40 10.15
C ILE A 61 -3.20 -16.63 11.47
N TYR A 62 -3.45 -15.58 12.25
CA TYR A 62 -4.19 -15.69 13.50
C TYR A 62 -5.55 -16.35 13.29
N ARG A 63 -6.28 -15.95 12.23
CA ARG A 63 -7.58 -16.53 11.88
C ARG A 63 -7.52 -17.99 11.42
N MET A 64 -6.37 -18.47 10.93
CA MET A 64 -6.22 -19.88 10.55
C MET A 64 -5.93 -20.78 11.76
N ILE A 65 -5.38 -20.22 12.84
CA ILE A 65 -4.94 -20.98 14.02
C ILE A 65 -5.97 -20.89 15.17
N ALA A 66 -6.80 -19.84 15.19
CA ALA A 66 -7.88 -19.61 16.15
C ALA A 66 -9.26 -19.54 15.47
#